data_AF-A0A2S2P729-F1
#
_entry.id   AF-A0A2S2P729-F1
#
_cell.length_a   1.000
_cell.length_b   1.000
_cell.length_c   1.000
_cell.angle_alpha   90.00
_cell.angle_beta   90.00
_cell.angle_gamma   90.00
#
_symmetry.space_group_name_H-M   'P 1'
#
loop_
_entity.id
_entity.type
_entity.pdbx_description
1 polymer ?
#
loop_
_entity_poly.entity_id
_entity_poly.type
_entity_poly.pdbx_seq_one_letter_code
_entity_poly.pdbx_strand_id
1 'polypeptide(L)'
;QAQASVRPKLPKNRQEVHDILQTMDVKTFDGKQFLQTNDAEKGVLLFSTEDNLKFLSKSSTICVNGTFSCCTTFFYQFFTDHVMKNNHYIPLVFTLLNDKN
;
A
#
# COMPACT_ATOMS: atom_id res chain seq x y z
N GLN A 1 4.41 13.26 -25.11
CA GLN A 1 4.05 11.94 -25.67
C GLN A 1 4.06 10.94 -24.53
N ALA A 2 2.89 10.52 -24.04
CA ALA A 2 2.79 9.51 -23.00
C ALA A 2 2.73 8.14 -23.68
N GLN A 3 3.79 7.33 -23.57
CA GLN A 3 3.71 5.95 -24.00
C GLN A 3 2.59 5.30 -23.20
N ALA A 4 1.59 4.75 -23.87
CA ALA A 4 0.65 3.84 -23.23
C ALA A 4 1.48 2.70 -22.66
N SER A 5 1.78 2.75 -21.36
CA SER A 5 2.61 1.77 -20.71
C SER A 5 1.97 0.41 -20.91
N VAL A 6 2.77 -0.57 -21.34
CA VAL A 6 2.34 -1.96 -21.41
C VAL A 6 1.84 -2.32 -20.01
N ARG A 7 0.52 -2.40 -19.85
CA ARG A 7 -0.08 -2.76 -18.56
C ARG A 7 0.41 -4.18 -18.24
N PRO A 8 0.90 -4.44 -17.02
CA PRO A 8 1.26 -5.79 -16.65
C PRO A 8 0.03 -6.69 -16.79
N LYS A 9 0.27 -7.95 -17.15
CA LYS A 9 -0.79 -8.96 -17.17
C LYS A 9 -1.42 -9.01 -15.78
N LEU A 10 -2.73 -9.19 -15.72
CA LEU A 10 -3.43 -9.34 -14.46
C LEU A 10 -2.83 -10.54 -13.71
N PRO A 11 -2.37 -10.36 -12.46
CA PRO A 11 -1.82 -11.47 -11.68
C PRO A 11 -2.90 -12.52 -11.45
N LYS A 12 -2.50 -13.78 -11.43
CA LYS A 12 -3.39 -14.93 -11.21
C LYS A 12 -3.34 -15.47 -9.79
N ASN A 13 -2.33 -15.08 -9.04
CA ASN A 13 -2.13 -15.47 -7.65
C ASN A 13 -1.31 -14.38 -6.94
N ARG A 14 -1.17 -14.50 -5.61
CA ARG A 14 -0.45 -13.52 -4.80
C ARG A 14 1.03 -13.42 -5.16
N GLN A 15 1.70 -14.53 -5.46
CA GLN A 15 3.12 -14.51 -5.79
C GLN A 15 3.37 -13.66 -7.05
N GLU A 16 2.53 -13.81 -8.07
CA GLU A 16 2.59 -12.96 -9.27
C GLU A 16 2.39 -11.47 -8.95
N VAL A 17 1.58 -11.11 -7.94
CA VAL A 17 1.47 -9.71 -7.48
C VAL A 17 2.82 -9.23 -6.96
N HIS A 18 3.47 -9.99 -6.07
CA HIS A 18 4.77 -9.63 -5.51
C HIS A 18 5.84 -9.53 -6.61
N ASP A 19 5.89 -10.49 -7.54
CA ASP A 19 6.86 -10.53 -8.64
C ASP A 19 6.71 -9.32 -9.59
N ILE A 20 5.47 -8.96 -9.93
CA ILE A 20 5.20 -7.76 -10.76
C ILE A 20 5.66 -6.50 -10.03
N LEU A 21 5.34 -6.38 -8.73
CA LEU A 21 5.70 -5.23 -7.92
C LEU A 21 7.20 -5.10 -7.64
N GLN A 22 7.98 -6.19 -7.73
CA GLN A 22 9.45 -6.13 -7.64
C GLN A 22 10.09 -5.43 -8.85
N THR A 23 9.46 -5.53 -10.02
CA THR A 23 10.01 -4.97 -11.27
C THR A 23 9.37 -3.64 -11.67
N MET A 24 8.23 -3.31 -11.07
CA MET A 24 7.51 -2.07 -11.36
C MET A 24 8.06 -0.89 -10.54
N ASP A 25 8.26 0.24 -11.21
CA ASP A 25 8.58 1.51 -10.56
C ASP A 25 7.30 2.15 -9.99
N VAL A 26 6.92 1.76 -8.78
CA VAL A 26 5.67 2.20 -8.12
C VAL A 26 5.88 3.55 -7.43
N LYS A 27 5.52 4.62 -8.15
CA LYS A 27 5.63 6.00 -7.69
C LYS A 27 4.29 6.72 -7.61
N THR A 28 4.22 7.75 -6.78
CA THR A 28 3.12 8.72 -6.77
C THR A 28 3.13 9.56 -8.05
N PHE A 29 2.06 10.32 -8.28
CA PHE A 29 1.97 11.25 -9.41
C PHE A 29 3.09 12.31 -9.41
N ASP A 30 3.56 12.73 -8.24
CA ASP A 30 4.69 13.65 -8.05
C ASP A 30 6.05 12.93 -7.99
N GLY A 31 6.12 11.64 -8.32
CA GLY A 31 7.37 10.90 -8.52
C GLY A 31 8.02 10.34 -7.26
N LYS A 32 7.35 10.38 -6.10
CA LYS A 32 7.87 9.82 -4.85
C LYS A 32 7.69 8.30 -4.84
N GLN A 33 8.68 7.58 -4.31
CA GLN A 33 8.58 6.14 -4.11
C GLN A 33 7.38 5.81 -3.22
N PHE A 34 6.50 4.93 -3.68
CA PHE A 34 5.23 4.66 -3.00
C PHE A 34 5.13 3.24 -2.45
N LEU A 35 5.74 2.24 -3.10
CA LEU A 35 5.88 0.91 -2.51
C LEU A 35 7.08 0.90 -1.56
N GLN A 36 6.82 0.76 -0.25
CA GLN A 36 7.84 0.79 0.80
C GLN A 36 8.26 -0.61 1.25
N THR A 37 7.31 -1.55 1.28
CA THR A 37 7.58 -2.95 1.64
C THR A 37 6.91 -3.88 0.65
N ASN A 38 7.68 -4.85 0.16
CA ASN A 38 7.21 -5.98 -0.64
C ASN A 38 7.80 -7.27 -0.06
N ASP A 39 7.11 -7.84 0.93
CA ASP A 39 7.53 -9.07 1.62
C ASP A 39 6.66 -10.23 1.13
N ALA A 40 7.16 -10.96 0.13
CA ALA A 40 6.45 -12.08 -0.48
C ALA A 40 6.32 -13.28 0.47
N GLU A 41 7.31 -13.49 1.35
CA GLU A 41 7.31 -14.61 2.30
C GLU A 41 6.18 -14.46 3.32
N LYS A 42 6.01 -13.25 3.87
CA LYS A 42 4.92 -12.94 4.80
C LYS A 42 3.61 -12.57 4.10
N GLY A 43 3.67 -12.34 2.79
CA GLY A 43 2.53 -11.87 2.00
C GLY A 43 2.07 -10.48 2.42
N VAL A 44 3.03 -9.58 2.68
CA VAL A 44 2.78 -8.20 3.13
C VAL A 44 3.21 -7.21 2.06
N LEU A 45 2.33 -6.28 1.75
CA LEU A 45 2.64 -5.09 0.95
C LEU A 45 2.33 -3.85 1.79
N LEU A 46 3.26 -2.88 1.80
CA LEU A 46 3.05 -1.58 2.42
C LEU A 46 3.28 -0.46 1.40
N PHE A 47 2.26 0.36 1.22
CA PHE A 47 2.30 1.53 0.37
C PHE A 47 2.21 2.80 1.20
N SER A 48 3.19 3.67 1.03
CA SER A 48 3.26 4.99 1.64
C SER A 48 4.38 5.80 0.98
N THR A 49 4.49 7.08 1.34
CA THR A 49 5.68 7.87 1.02
C THR A 49 6.53 8.07 2.27
N GLU A 50 7.80 8.38 2.10
CA GLU A 50 8.67 8.70 3.24
C GLU A 50 8.12 9.88 4.07
N ASP A 51 7.55 10.90 3.40
CA ASP A 51 6.92 12.04 4.07
C ASP A 51 5.70 11.62 4.90
N ASN A 52 4.86 10.74 4.36
CA ASN A 52 3.71 10.19 5.08
C ASN A 52 4.15 9.40 6.31
N LEU A 53 5.19 8.56 6.19
CA LEU A 53 5.75 7.80 7.32
C LEU A 53 6.37 8.72 8.38
N LYS A 54 7.10 9.76 7.96
CA LYS A 54 7.64 10.80 8.86
C LYS A 54 6.54 11.59 9.56
N PHE A 55 5.42 11.84 8.89
CA PHE A 55 4.27 12.52 9.49
C PHE A 55 3.53 11.60 10.47
N LEU A 56 3.32 10.33 10.09
CA LEU A 56 2.74 9.31 10.95
C LEU A 56 3.55 9.14 12.24
N SER A 57 4.88 9.05 12.16
CA SER A 57 5.76 8.86 13.33
C SER A 57 5.77 10.04 14.31
N LYS A 58 5.40 11.25 13.85
CA LYS A 58 5.28 12.45 14.68
C LYS A 58 3.86 12.64 15.24
N SER A 59 2.92 11.81 14.82
CA SER A 59 1.51 11.96 15.20
C SER A 59 1.26 11.32 16.56
N SER A 60 0.59 12.03 17.46
CA SER A 60 0.25 11.54 18.80
C SER A 60 -0.89 10.52 18.79
N THR A 61 -1.67 10.46 17.71
CA THR A 61 -2.82 9.56 17.58
C THR A 61 -2.91 9.06 16.16
N ILE A 62 -3.01 7.74 16.02
CA ILE A 62 -3.17 7.02 14.77
C ILE A 62 -4.48 6.25 14.84
N CYS A 63 -5.29 6.34 13.80
CA CYS A 63 -6.53 5.59 13.65
C CYS A 63 -6.34 4.55 12.54
N VAL A 64 -6.32 3.28 12.92
CA VAL A 64 -6.17 2.16 11.99
C VAL A 64 -7.55 1.66 11.61
N ASN A 65 -7.88 1.70 10.32
CA ASN A 65 -9.12 1.14 9.80
C ASN A 65 -8.83 -0.11 8.97
N GLY A 66 -9.38 -1.25 9.37
CA GLY A 66 -9.26 -2.51 8.64
C GLY A 66 -10.56 -2.84 7.90
N THR A 67 -10.47 -3.10 6.61
CA THR A 67 -11.61 -3.56 5.80
C THR A 67 -11.32 -4.93 5.21
N PHE A 68 -12.11 -5.92 5.61
CA PHE A 68 -12.06 -7.29 5.10
C PHE A 68 -12.92 -7.48 3.85
N SER A 69 -14.05 -6.77 3.78
CA SER A 69 -15.08 -6.95 2.75
C SER A 69 -14.68 -6.47 1.35
N CYS A 70 -13.66 -5.60 1.25
CA CYS A 70 -13.21 -4.99 -0.01
C CYS A 70 -11.77 -5.35 -0.37
N CYS A 71 -11.19 -6.39 0.26
CA CYS A 71 -9.81 -6.75 0.02
C CYS A 71 -9.61 -7.31 -1.40
N THR A 72 -8.46 -7.03 -2.00
CA THR A 72 -8.09 -7.55 -3.33
C THR A 72 -8.07 -9.07 -3.31
N THR A 73 -8.46 -9.73 -4.41
CA THR A 73 -8.68 -11.18 -4.52
C THR A 73 -7.56 -12.08 -3.95
N PHE A 74 -6.32 -11.59 -3.85
CA PHE A 74 -5.15 -12.36 -3.42
C PHE A 74 -4.65 -12.04 -1.99
N PHE A 75 -5.31 -11.13 -1.29
CA PHE A 75 -4.98 -10.71 0.07
C PHE A 75 -6.22 -10.83 0.96
N TYR A 76 -5.99 -11.08 2.25
CA TYR A 76 -7.07 -11.32 3.19
C TYR A 76 -7.56 -10.02 3.85
N GLN A 77 -6.66 -9.07 4.10
CA GLN A 77 -6.97 -7.82 4.76
C GLN A 77 -6.32 -6.62 4.10
N PHE A 78 -7.07 -5.51 4.10
CA PHE A 78 -6.58 -4.19 3.74
C PHE A 78 -6.72 -3.24 4.94
N PHE A 79 -5.59 -2.70 5.38
CA PHE A 79 -5.52 -1.69 6.43
C PHE A 79 -5.17 -0.33 5.85
N THR A 80 -5.76 0.70 6.44
CA THR A 80 -5.36 2.09 6.19
C THR A 80 -5.13 2.80 7.51
N ASP A 81 -3.92 3.31 7.70
CA ASP A 81 -3.56 4.09 8.87
C ASP A 81 -3.82 5.57 8.58
N HIS A 82 -4.64 6.17 9.45
CA HIS A 82 -5.05 7.55 9.33
C HIS A 82 -4.48 8.37 10.49
N VAL A 83 -4.19 9.64 10.20
CA VAL A 83 -3.90 10.66 11.22
C VAL A 83 -4.95 11.74 11.16
N MET A 84 -5.32 12.27 12.32
CA MET A 84 -6.14 13.47 12.42
C MET A 84 -5.29 14.72 12.23
N LYS A 85 -5.60 15.50 11.19
CA LYS A 85 -4.98 16.80 10.94
C LYS A 85 -6.07 17.81 10.60
N ASN A 86 -6.13 18.92 11.34
CA ASN A 86 -7.12 19.99 11.14
C ASN A 86 -8.55 19.43 11.04
N ASN A 87 -8.94 18.55 11.98
CA ASN A 87 -10.24 17.87 12.02
C ASN A 87 -10.57 16.96 10.82
N HIS A 88 -9.59 16.59 10.00
CA HIS A 88 -9.75 15.62 8.91
C HIS A 88 -8.91 14.37 9.15
N TYR A 89 -9.49 13.21 8.88
CA TYR A 89 -8.78 11.93 8.83
C TYR A 89 -8.04 11.83 7.48
N ILE A 90 -6.72 11.82 7.53
CA ILE A 90 -5.87 11.71 6.34
C ILE A 90 -5.25 10.31 6.32
N PRO A 91 -5.54 9.48 5.31
CA PRO A 91 -4.87 8.19 5.15
C PRO A 91 -3.42 8.39 4.70
N LEU A 92 -2.49 7.70 5.36
CA LEU A 92 -1.06 7.87 5.14
C LEU A 92 -0.36 6.58 4.73
N VAL A 93 -0.81 5.45 5.26
CA VAL A 93 -0.25 4.12 5.00
C VAL A 93 -1.36 3.18 4.59
N PHE A 94 -1.08 2.37 3.58
CA PHE A 94 -1.99 1.36 3.05
C PHE A 94 -1.28 0.02 3.06
N THR A 95 -1.84 -0.95 3.78
CA THR A 95 -1.19 -2.25 3.99
C THR A 95 -2.10 -3.38 3.54
N LEU A 96 -1.58 -4.28 2.72
CA LEU A 96 -2.24 -5.54 2.37
C LEU A 96 -1.55 -6.68 3.12
N LEU A 97 -2.36 -7.53 3.77
CA LEU A 97 -1.90 -8.67 4.55
C LEU A 97 -2.54 -9.96 4.08
N ASN A 98 -1.78 -11.05 4.22
CA ASN A 98 -2.19 -12.39 3.82
C ASN A 98 -2.99 -13.15 4.90
N ASP A 99 -2.93 -12.74 6.16
CA ASP A 99 -3.62 -13.44 7.26
C ASP A 99 -4.17 -12.48 8.32
N LYS A 100 -4.94 -13.02 9.26
CA LYS A 100 -5.52 -12.37 10.43
C LYS A 100 -4.63 -12.31 11.66
N ASN A 101 -3.54 -13.06 11.67
CA ASN A 101 -2.71 -13.28 12.84
C ASN A 101 -1.30 -12.73 12.66
#